data_AF-A0A968BYW1-F1
#
_entry.id   AF-A0A968BYW1-F1
#
_cell.length_a   1.000
_cell.length_b   1.000
_cell.length_c   1.000
_cell.angle_alpha   90.00
_cell.angle_beta   90.00
_cell.angle_gamma   90.00
#
_symmetry.space_group_name_H-M   'P 1'
#
loop_
_entity.id
_entity.type
_entity.pdbx_description
1 polymer ?
#
loop_
_entity_poly.entity_id
_entity_poly.type
_entity_poly.pdbx_seq_one_letter_code
_entity_poly.pdbx_strand_id
1 'polypeptide(L)'
;MLRMVVIDGSHGEGGGQVLRTALTLAVLTGRPTHIEHIRAGRRKPGLRPQHLTAVRAAAAVCGARLEGDELGSQTVRLVPD
;
A
#
# COMPACT_ATOMS: atom_id res chain seq x y z
N MET A 1 -0.55 11.77 -18.15
CA MET A 1 -0.52 10.61 -17.23
C MET A 1 0.04 11.07 -15.89
N LEU A 2 -0.59 10.71 -14.78
CA LEU A 2 -0.08 11.03 -13.44
C LEU A 2 1.16 10.18 -13.15
N ARG A 3 2.21 10.81 -12.59
CA ARG A 3 3.45 10.14 -12.21
C ARG A 3 3.23 9.26 -10.98
N MET A 4 3.76 8.04 -11.02
CA MET A 4 3.74 7.10 -9.89
C MET A 4 4.43 7.69 -8.66
N VAL A 5 3.77 7.57 -7.51
CA VAL A 5 4.32 7.93 -6.19
C VAL A 5 4.98 6.68 -5.61
N VAL A 6 6.24 6.80 -5.21
CA VAL A 6 6.98 5.73 -4.50
C VAL A 6 7.10 6.11 -3.03
N ILE A 7 6.73 5.20 -2.13
CA ILE A 7 6.70 5.43 -0.68
C ILE A 7 7.47 4.32 0.01
N ASP A 8 8.47 4.70 0.80
CA ASP A 8 9.19 3.77 1.66
C ASP A 8 8.43 3.60 3.00
N GLY A 9 7.87 2.40 3.18
CA GLY A 9 7.08 1.98 4.35
C GLY A 9 7.90 1.65 5.60
N SER A 10 9.23 1.79 5.57
CA SER A 10 10.10 1.68 6.74
C SER A 10 10.14 2.97 7.57
N HIS A 11 9.74 4.12 7.00
CA HIS A 11 9.82 5.41 7.65
C HIS A 11 8.96 5.50 8.93
N GLY A 12 9.47 6.24 9.92
CA GLY A 12 8.83 6.42 11.22
C GLY A 12 8.86 5.12 12.04
N GLU A 13 7.72 4.70 12.57
CA GLU A 13 7.61 3.48 13.38
C GLU A 13 7.68 2.16 12.56
N GLY A 14 7.81 2.24 11.23
CA GLY A 14 7.74 1.08 10.34
C GLY A 14 6.48 0.25 10.55
N GLY A 15 5.36 0.91 10.85
CA GLY A 15 4.08 0.29 11.20
C GLY A 15 3.12 0.14 10.02
N GLY A 16 1.83 -0.07 10.32
CA GLY A 16 0.78 -0.13 9.29
C GLY A 16 0.22 1.24 8.89
N GLN A 17 0.64 2.32 9.56
CA GLN A 17 0.07 3.66 9.35
C GLN A 17 0.45 4.23 7.98
N VAL A 18 1.73 4.18 7.59
CA VAL A 18 2.20 4.64 6.28
C VAL A 18 1.41 3.98 5.15
N LEU A 19 1.23 2.65 5.22
CA LEU A 19 0.44 1.90 4.26
C LEU A 19 -1.00 2.43 4.15
N ARG A 20 -1.72 2.57 5.27
CA ARG A 20 -3.12 3.01 5.24
C ARG A 20 -3.26 4.43 4.71
N THR A 21 -2.41 5.35 5.14
CA THR A 21 -2.42 6.74 4.67
C THR A 21 -2.11 6.81 3.17
N ALA A 22 -1.11 6.06 2.70
CA ALA A 22 -0.76 5.98 1.28
C ALA A 22 -1.92 5.46 0.43
N LEU A 23 -2.60 4.39 0.85
CA LEU A 23 -3.77 3.85 0.16
C LEU A 23 -4.90 4.87 0.09
N THR A 24 -5.21 5.55 1.20
CA THR A 24 -6.25 6.60 1.23
C THR A 24 -5.92 7.73 0.26
N LEU A 25 -4.68 8.22 0.25
CA LEU A 25 -4.26 9.28 -0.65
C LEU A 25 -4.27 8.83 -2.13
N ALA A 26 -3.88 7.59 -2.41
CA ALA A 26 -3.93 7.04 -3.77
C ALA A 26 -5.37 7.01 -4.31
N VAL A 27 -6.32 6.55 -3.49
CA VAL A 27 -7.75 6.55 -3.81
C VAL A 27 -8.27 7.98 -4.05
N LEU A 28 -7.95 8.92 -3.15
CA LEU A 28 -8.45 10.30 -3.26
C LEU A 28 -7.85 11.08 -4.43
N THR A 29 -6.60 10.79 -4.80
CA THR A 29 -5.86 11.57 -5.81
C THR A 29 -5.85 10.92 -7.19
N GLY A 30 -6.29 9.65 -7.30
CA GLY A 30 -6.17 8.87 -8.54
C GLY A 30 -4.72 8.63 -8.98
N ARG A 31 -3.74 8.81 -8.09
CA ARG A 31 -2.32 8.68 -8.44
C ARG A 31 -1.84 7.25 -8.23
N PRO A 32 -1.23 6.62 -9.25
CA PRO A 32 -0.57 5.32 -9.06
C PRO A 32 0.44 5.39 -7.93
N THR A 33 0.39 4.42 -7.01
CA THR A 33 1.20 4.43 -5.79
C THR A 33 1.86 3.07 -5.59
N HIS A 34 3.17 3.09 -5.36
CA HIS A 34 4.00 1.93 -5.07
C HIS A 34 4.62 2.11 -3.69
N ILE A 35 4.35 1.17 -2.80
CA ILE A 35 4.83 1.17 -1.43
C ILE A 35 5.84 0.04 -1.29
N GLU A 36 7.01 0.36 -0.75
CA GLU A 36 8.12 -0.56 -0.52
C GLU A 36 8.38 -0.71 0.98
N HIS A 37 9.17 -1.72 1.38
CA HIS A 37 9.58 -1.94 2.78
C HIS A 37 8.41 -1.94 3.79
N ILE A 38 7.25 -2.47 3.39
CA ILE A 38 6.04 -2.46 4.22
C ILE A 38 6.34 -3.17 5.54
N ARG A 39 6.25 -2.42 6.63
CA ARG A 39 6.46 -2.90 7.99
C ARG A 39 7.85 -3.50 8.25
N ALA A 40 8.88 -3.02 7.55
CA ALA A 40 10.26 -3.52 7.68
C ALA A 40 10.79 -3.48 9.13
N GLY A 41 10.38 -2.49 9.92
CA GLY A 41 10.79 -2.35 11.33
C GLY A 41 10.07 -3.28 12.33
N ARG A 42 9.19 -4.19 11.89
CA ARG A 42 8.41 -5.07 12.78
C ARG A 42 8.96 -6.50 12.77
N ARG A 43 8.87 -7.18 13.93
CA ARG A 43 9.24 -8.61 14.10
C ARG A 43 8.66 -9.54 13.02
N LYS A 44 7.44 -9.26 12.56
CA LYS A 44 6.83 -9.92 11.39
C LYS A 44 6.59 -8.84 10.35
N PRO A 45 7.46 -8.65 9.34
CA PRO A 45 7.30 -7.60 8.33
C PRO A 45 6.18 -7.92 7.33
N GLY A 46 5.94 -7.03 6.38
CA GLY A 46 5.02 -7.21 5.27
C GLY A 46 3.53 -7.11 5.61
N LEU A 47 2.69 -7.41 4.64
CA LEU A 47 1.24 -7.40 4.77
C LEU A 47 0.76 -8.49 5.73
N ARG A 48 -0.22 -8.12 6.55
CA ARG A 48 -0.95 -9.02 7.47
C ARG A 48 -2.41 -9.02 7.03
N PRO A 49 -3.26 -9.94 7.53
CA PRO A 49 -4.65 -10.04 7.09
C PRO A 49 -5.39 -8.69 7.06
N GLN A 50 -5.24 -7.86 8.09
CA GLN A 50 -5.87 -6.53 8.13
C GLN A 50 -5.32 -5.55 7.09
N HIS A 51 -4.04 -5.68 6.72
CA HIS A 51 -3.43 -4.83 5.70
C HIS A 51 -3.90 -5.25 4.30
N LEU A 52 -4.00 -6.56 4.04
CA LEU A 52 -4.53 -7.09 2.79
C LEU A 52 -5.97 -6.66 2.57
N THR A 53 -6.81 -6.76 3.60
CA THR A 53 -8.19 -6.29 3.52
C THR A 53 -8.23 -4.80 3.16
N ALA A 54 -7.36 -3.97 3.76
CA ALA A 54 -7.30 -2.55 3.42
C ALA A 54 -6.85 -2.29 1.97
N VAL A 55 -5.82 -3.00 1.48
CA VAL A 55 -5.33 -2.89 0.10
C VAL A 55 -6.43 -3.27 -0.90
N ARG A 56 -7.10 -4.41 -0.67
CA ARG A 56 -8.18 -4.91 -1.54
C ARG A 56 -9.42 -4.02 -1.48
N ALA A 57 -9.76 -3.48 -0.31
CA ALA A 57 -10.85 -2.53 -0.18
C ALA A 57 -10.56 -1.22 -0.93
N ALA A 58 -9.33 -0.69 -0.81
CA ALA A 58 -8.93 0.50 -1.56
C ALA A 58 -9.06 0.28 -3.07
N ALA A 59 -8.60 -0.87 -3.58
CA ALA A 59 -8.74 -1.21 -4.99
C ALA A 59 -10.21 -1.34 -5.43
N ALA A 60 -11.04 -2.03 -4.64
CA ALA A 60 -12.46 -2.18 -4.94
C ALA A 60 -13.20 -0.83 -5.00
N VAL A 61 -12.82 0.14 -4.14
CA VAL A 61 -13.45 1.47 -4.09
C VAL A 61 -13.12 2.33 -5.31
N CYS A 62 -11.92 2.21 -5.89
CA CYS A 62 -11.47 3.05 -7.01
C CYS A 62 -11.25 2.29 -8.32
N GLY A 63 -11.64 1.02 -8.41
CA GLY A 63 -11.40 0.18 -9.59
C GLY A 63 -9.92 -0.14 -9.83
N ALA A 64 -9.03 -0.01 -8.83
CA ALA A 64 -7.60 -0.12 -9.10
C ALA A 64 -7.13 -1.53 -9.45
N ARG A 65 -6.06 -1.60 -10.26
CA ARG A 65 -5.21 -2.77 -10.41
C ARG A 65 -4.21 -2.86 -9.26
N LEU A 66 -3.96 -4.09 -8.79
CA LEU A 66 -3.05 -4.40 -7.69
C LEU A 66 -1.91 -5.31 -8.13
N GLU A 67 -0.73 -5.08 -7.57
CA GLU A 67 0.40 -6.03 -7.57
C GLU A 67 0.92 -6.17 -6.13
N GLY A 68 1.28 -7.39 -5.71
CA GLY A 68 1.85 -7.66 -4.38
C GLY A 68 0.84 -7.76 -3.24
N ASP A 69 -0.45 -7.97 -3.52
CA ASP A 69 -1.52 -8.14 -2.51
C ASP A 69 -1.57 -9.56 -1.92
N GLU A 70 -0.43 -10.02 -1.39
CA GLU A 70 -0.29 -11.33 -0.75
C GLU A 70 0.24 -11.24 0.69
N LEU A 71 -0.02 -12.29 1.50
CA LEU A 71 0.42 -12.32 2.89
C LEU A 71 1.95 -12.26 2.98
N GLY A 72 2.46 -11.40 3.85
CA GLY A 72 3.89 -11.22 4.04
C GLY A 72 4.57 -10.37 2.97
N SER A 73 3.86 -9.94 1.91
CA SER A 73 4.44 -9.05 0.90
C SER A 73 4.96 -7.77 1.55
N GLN A 74 6.18 -7.37 1.20
CA GLN A 74 6.77 -6.11 1.64
C GLN A 74 6.59 -4.99 0.61
N THR A 75 5.86 -5.26 -0.48
CA THR A 75 5.58 -4.28 -1.52
C THR A 75 4.15 -4.37 -2.04
N VAL A 76 3.55 -3.22 -2.34
CA VAL A 76 2.24 -3.16 -3.00
C VAL A 76 2.27 -2.06 -4.04
N ARG A 77 1.76 -2.36 -5.23
CA ARG A 77 1.43 -1.36 -6.23
C ARG A 77 -0.08 -1.27 -6.36
N LEU A 78 -0.62 -0.07 -6.26
CA LEU A 78 -2.03 0.26 -6.49
C LEU A 78 -2.10 1.28 -7.62
N VAL A 79 -2.78 0.92 -8.71
CA VAL A 79 -2.96 1.74 -9.90
C VAL A 79 -4.45 1.99 -10.09
N PRO A 80 -5.00 3.12 -9.61
CA PRO A 80 -6.40 3.48 -9.84
C PRO A 80 -6.70 3.59 -11.35
N ASP A 81 -7.93 3.24 -11.73
CA ASP A 81 -8.42 3.39 -13.10
C ASP A 81 -8.79 4.85 -13.43
#